data_AF-M0M803-F1
#
_entry.id   AF-M0M803-F1
#
_cell.length_a   1.000
_cell.length_b   1.000
_cell.length_c   1.000
_cell.angle_alpha   90.00
_cell.angle_beta   90.00
_cell.angle_gamma   90.00
#
_symmetry.space_group_name_H-M   'P 1'
#
loop_
_entity.id
_entity.type
_entity.pdbx_description
1 polymer ?
#
loop_
_entity_poly.entity_id
_entity_poly.type
_entity_poly.pdbx_seq_one_letter_code
_entity_poly.pdbx_strand_id
1 'polypeptide(L)'
;MMRRNTLVQIGLLAAGVVLVGIIVVTIWLGWTGRIDSRTASLVIGGVSAFASASLAIATYTTVLQNRRTVEELQKDREKPLAQDVLRQLVAPFKQQIEDHIDRMESDYPPWVQIWNTYGEQHATRFYQELSTDRASDTAVRKLRRDNPDLMKQIDKHNQSVRDVEETIEALLSRLDERVEVLLGERVADHMDINDEEIRVLSKCVLQGYSQDASSLYATELWEAYSGELQELKDEEIVAELSNTRSDYYSECQSIRDALLEYKMEIQQQYGISESDL
;
A
#
# COMPACT_ATOMS: atom_id res chain seq x y z
N MET A 1 -28.19 19.22 10.56
CA MET A 1 -28.84 19.27 9.23
C MET A 1 -30.36 19.54 9.24
N MET A 2 -31.12 19.20 10.30
CA MET A 2 -32.60 19.35 10.29
C MET A 2 -33.15 20.79 10.12
N ARG A 3 -32.49 21.84 10.64
CA ARG A 3 -33.01 23.22 10.60
C ARG A 3 -33.11 23.84 9.20
N ARG A 4 -32.34 23.33 8.22
CA ARG A 4 -32.31 23.90 6.86
C ARG A 4 -33.49 23.40 6.01
N ASN A 5 -33.97 22.18 6.24
CA ASN A 5 -35.16 21.64 5.57
C ASN A 5 -36.46 22.30 6.07
N THR A 6 -36.55 22.63 7.36
CA THR A 6 -37.74 23.28 7.93
C THR A 6 -37.96 24.70 7.38
N LEU A 7 -36.89 25.49 7.18
CA LEU A 7 -37.00 26.83 6.59
C LEU A 7 -37.44 26.80 5.12
N VAL A 8 -36.93 25.84 4.35
CA VAL A 8 -37.34 25.65 2.95
C VAL A 8 -38.80 25.20 2.85
N GLN A 9 -39.25 24.29 3.73
CA GLN A 9 -40.65 23.86 3.78
C GLN A 9 -41.61 24.97 4.20
N ILE A 10 -41.25 25.80 5.19
CA ILE A 10 -42.05 26.95 5.61
C ILE A 10 -42.14 27.99 4.48
N GLY A 11 -41.04 28.25 3.78
CA GLY A 11 -41.01 29.16 2.63
C GLY A 11 -41.90 28.70 1.47
N LEU A 12 -41.87 27.40 1.14
CA LEU A 12 -42.74 26.80 0.12
C LEU A 12 -44.22 26.85 0.51
N LEU A 13 -44.55 26.59 1.78
CA LEU A 13 -45.93 26.71 2.28
C LEU A 13 -46.43 28.16 2.23
N ALA A 14 -45.62 29.12 2.66
CA ALA A 14 -45.98 30.54 2.61
C ALA A 14 -46.19 31.03 1.17
N ALA A 15 -45.30 30.64 0.25
CA ALA A 15 -45.45 30.95 -1.17
C ALA A 15 -46.71 30.33 -1.77
N GLY A 16 -47.02 29.07 -1.41
CA GLY A 16 -48.25 28.39 -1.83
C GLY A 16 -49.52 29.10 -1.36
N VAL A 17 -49.56 29.53 -0.09
CA VAL A 17 -50.71 30.26 0.48
C VAL A 17 -50.93 31.60 -0.22
N VAL A 18 -49.85 32.35 -0.51
CA VAL A 18 -49.94 33.63 -1.25
C VAL A 18 -50.46 33.39 -2.66
N LEU A 19 -50.00 32.34 -3.33
CA LEU A 19 -50.37 32.04 -4.71
C LEU A 19 -51.84 31.59 -4.82
N VAL A 20 -52.31 30.75 -3.90
CA VAL A 20 -53.73 30.40 -3.76
C VAL A 20 -54.56 31.64 -3.46
N GLY A 21 -54.09 32.52 -2.58
CA GLY A 21 -54.74 33.79 -2.27
C GLY A 21 -54.91 34.67 -3.52
N ILE A 22 -53.86 34.80 -4.33
CA ILE A 22 -53.91 35.55 -5.61
C ILE A 22 -54.93 34.93 -6.57
N ILE A 23 -54.95 33.61 -6.71
CA ILE A 23 -55.92 32.90 -7.56
C ILE A 23 -57.35 33.16 -7.08
N VAL A 24 -57.62 33.00 -5.78
CA VAL A 24 -58.96 33.21 -5.19
C VAL A 24 -59.44 34.65 -5.37
N VAL A 25 -58.56 35.63 -5.12
CA VAL A 25 -58.87 37.05 -5.31
C VAL A 25 -59.14 37.38 -6.78
N THR A 26 -58.38 36.79 -7.71
CA THR A 26 -58.57 37.01 -9.16
C THR A 26 -59.88 36.40 -9.65
N ILE A 27 -60.25 35.21 -9.16
CA ILE A 27 -61.54 34.57 -9.47
C ILE A 27 -62.70 35.41 -8.90
N TRP A 28 -62.60 35.85 -7.65
CA TRP A 28 -63.62 36.67 -7.00
C TRP A 28 -63.83 38.01 -7.72
N LEU A 29 -62.74 38.70 -8.08
CA LEU A 29 -62.79 39.95 -8.83
C LEU A 29 -63.32 39.76 -10.26
N GLY A 30 -62.99 38.64 -10.91
CA GLY A 30 -63.56 38.26 -12.21
C GLY A 30 -65.08 38.03 -12.13
N TRP A 31 -65.56 37.43 -11.04
CA TRP A 31 -66.99 37.20 -10.81
C TRP A 31 -67.77 38.48 -10.53
N THR A 32 -67.14 39.47 -9.88
CA THR A 32 -67.72 40.82 -9.68
C THR A 32 -67.63 41.74 -10.90
N GLY A 33 -67.08 41.27 -12.03
CA GLY A 33 -66.99 42.02 -13.28
C GLY A 33 -65.98 43.18 -13.26
N ARG A 34 -65.05 43.19 -12.30
CA ARG A 34 -64.10 44.30 -12.06
C ARG A 34 -62.71 44.09 -12.68
N ILE A 35 -62.50 43.01 -13.43
CA ILE A 35 -61.20 42.68 -14.04
C ILE A 35 -61.24 42.85 -15.56
N ASP A 36 -60.22 43.55 -16.06
CA ASP A 36 -59.90 43.64 -17.48
C ASP A 36 -59.15 42.37 -17.96
N SER A 37 -59.43 41.93 -19.19
CA SER A 37 -58.91 40.69 -19.79
C SER A 37 -57.38 40.59 -19.77
N ARG A 38 -56.67 41.71 -19.86
CA ARG A 38 -55.20 41.82 -19.75
C ARG A 38 -54.67 41.38 -18.39
N THR A 39 -55.42 41.63 -17.32
CA THR A 39 -55.02 41.32 -15.94
C THR A 39 -55.17 39.82 -15.69
N ALA A 40 -56.25 39.22 -16.21
CA ALA A 40 -56.48 37.79 -16.12
C ALA A 40 -55.41 36.98 -16.88
N SER A 41 -55.01 37.42 -18.08
CA SER A 41 -53.96 36.73 -18.85
C SER A 41 -52.58 36.84 -18.19
N LEU A 42 -52.26 37.97 -17.56
CA LEU A 42 -51.04 38.15 -16.76
C LEU A 42 -51.00 37.21 -15.55
N VAL A 43 -52.10 37.06 -14.83
CA VAL A 43 -52.19 36.16 -13.67
C VAL A 43 -52.05 34.70 -14.11
N ILE A 44 -52.75 34.28 -15.17
CA ILE A 44 -52.65 32.91 -15.71
C ILE A 44 -51.23 32.63 -16.23
N GLY A 45 -50.61 33.59 -16.91
CA GLY A 45 -49.22 33.49 -17.37
C GLY A 45 -48.22 33.41 -16.21
N GLY A 46 -48.41 34.21 -15.16
CA GLY A 46 -47.56 34.20 -13.97
C GLY A 46 -47.68 32.91 -13.17
N VAL A 47 -48.90 32.40 -12.97
CA VAL A 47 -49.16 31.13 -12.28
C VAL A 47 -48.59 29.95 -13.06
N SER A 48 -48.78 29.92 -14.38
CA SER A 48 -48.22 28.84 -15.22
C SER A 48 -46.69 28.85 -15.24
N ALA A 49 -46.06 30.02 -15.37
CA ALA A 49 -44.61 30.15 -15.30
C ALA A 49 -44.06 29.73 -13.92
N PHE A 50 -44.73 30.10 -12.83
CA PHE A 50 -44.33 29.69 -11.48
C PHE A 50 -44.49 28.18 -11.28
N ALA A 51 -45.57 27.59 -11.78
CA ALA A 51 -45.80 26.14 -11.73
C ALA A 51 -44.70 25.38 -12.49
N SER A 52 -44.35 25.84 -13.71
CA SER A 52 -43.26 25.25 -14.49
C SER A 52 -41.90 25.40 -13.81
N ALA A 53 -41.59 26.57 -13.24
CA ALA A 53 -40.34 26.79 -12.50
C ALA A 53 -40.25 25.92 -11.24
N SER A 54 -41.36 25.80 -10.49
CA SER A 54 -41.44 24.94 -9.30
C SER A 54 -41.26 23.47 -9.65
N LEU A 55 -41.90 23.01 -10.74
CA LEU A 55 -41.71 21.66 -11.25
C LEU A 55 -40.26 21.42 -11.67
N ALA A 56 -39.62 22.36 -12.37
CA ALA A 56 -38.23 22.25 -12.78
C ALA A 56 -37.27 22.14 -11.58
N ILE A 57 -37.49 22.96 -10.54
CA ILE A 57 -36.72 22.89 -9.29
C ILE A 57 -36.94 21.53 -8.61
N ALA A 58 -38.20 21.08 -8.49
CA ALA A 58 -38.52 19.78 -7.90
C ALA A 58 -37.83 18.64 -8.66
N THR A 59 -37.94 18.61 -9.99
CA THR A 59 -37.27 17.61 -10.84
C THR A 59 -35.75 17.65 -10.66
N TYR A 60 -35.14 18.84 -10.67
CA TYR A 60 -33.69 18.98 -10.44
C TYR A 60 -33.28 18.44 -9.07
N THR A 61 -34.03 18.76 -8.02
CA THR A 61 -33.76 18.23 -6.67
C THR A 61 -33.92 16.72 -6.58
N THR A 62 -34.94 16.15 -7.22
CA THR A 62 -35.16 14.69 -7.26
C THR A 62 -34.05 13.99 -8.02
N VAL A 63 -33.59 14.52 -9.16
CA VAL A 63 -32.45 13.96 -9.90
C VAL A 63 -31.19 13.96 -9.04
N LEU A 64 -30.95 15.05 -8.30
CA LEU A 64 -29.77 15.19 -7.45
C LEU A 64 -29.84 14.26 -6.22
N GLN A 65 -31.03 14.08 -5.65
CA GLN A 65 -31.27 13.09 -4.60
C GLN A 65 -31.06 11.67 -5.12
N ASN A 66 -31.64 11.32 -6.27
CA ASN A 66 -31.48 10.00 -6.88
C ASN A 66 -30.01 9.69 -7.18
N ARG A 67 -29.22 10.66 -7.67
CA ARG A 67 -27.78 10.47 -7.88
C ARG A 67 -27.05 10.14 -6.59
N ARG A 68 -27.28 10.90 -5.52
CA ARG A 68 -26.68 10.63 -4.20
C ARG A 68 -27.08 9.28 -3.65
N THR A 69 -28.37 8.92 -3.74
CA THR A 69 -28.85 7.61 -3.28
C THR A 69 -28.21 6.47 -4.07
N VAL A 70 -28.03 6.62 -5.39
CA VAL A 70 -27.33 5.61 -6.21
C VAL A 70 -25.86 5.50 -5.80
N GLU A 71 -25.17 6.61 -5.58
CA GLU A 71 -23.78 6.63 -5.10
C GLU A 71 -23.64 5.96 -3.72
N GLU A 72 -24.53 6.27 -2.78
CA GLU A 72 -24.55 5.65 -1.44
C GLU A 72 -24.82 4.14 -1.53
N LEU A 73 -25.80 3.72 -2.34
CA LEU A 73 -26.09 2.30 -2.57
C LEU A 73 -24.93 1.55 -3.25
N GLN A 74 -24.21 2.21 -4.15
CA GLN A 74 -23.00 1.64 -4.76
C GLN A 74 -21.89 1.49 -3.72
N LYS A 75 -21.66 2.51 -2.89
CA LYS A 75 -20.69 2.46 -1.80
C LYS A 75 -21.01 1.34 -0.82
N ASP A 76 -22.27 1.18 -0.41
CA ASP A 76 -22.67 0.13 0.52
C ASP A 76 -22.46 -1.27 -0.06
N ARG A 77 -22.65 -1.45 -1.37
CA ARG A 77 -22.37 -2.71 -2.07
C ARG A 77 -20.88 -3.02 -2.19
N GLU A 78 -20.06 -1.99 -2.38
CA GLU A 78 -18.61 -2.13 -2.57
C GLU A 78 -17.81 -2.13 -1.26
N LYS A 79 -18.40 -1.62 -0.17
CA LYS A 79 -17.81 -1.59 1.17
C LYS A 79 -17.23 -2.92 1.65
N PRO A 80 -17.93 -4.08 1.57
CA PRO A 80 -17.34 -5.35 1.99
C PRO A 80 -16.11 -5.73 1.16
N LEU A 81 -16.14 -5.48 -0.15
CA LEU A 81 -15.01 -5.76 -1.03
C LEU A 81 -13.83 -4.82 -0.74
N ALA A 82 -14.09 -3.56 -0.38
CA ALA A 82 -13.08 -2.62 0.08
C ALA A 82 -12.47 -3.03 1.43
N GLN A 83 -13.26 -3.56 2.37
CA GLN A 83 -12.77 -4.13 3.61
C GLN A 83 -11.87 -5.35 3.36
N ASP A 84 -12.24 -6.22 2.42
CA ASP A 84 -11.41 -7.37 2.05
C ASP A 84 -10.06 -6.94 1.48
N VAL A 85 -10.03 -5.92 0.61
CA VAL A 85 -8.77 -5.34 0.10
C VAL A 85 -7.91 -4.82 1.25
N LEU A 86 -8.50 -4.07 2.18
CA LEU A 86 -7.75 -3.51 3.31
C LEU A 86 -7.19 -4.61 4.24
N ARG A 87 -7.99 -5.64 4.54
CA ARG A 87 -7.62 -6.71 5.47
C ARG A 87 -6.65 -7.73 4.88
N GLN A 88 -6.83 -8.10 3.62
CA GLN A 88 -6.09 -9.21 3.01
C GLN A 88 -4.82 -8.74 2.30
N LEU A 89 -4.77 -7.48 1.87
CA LEU A 89 -3.64 -6.93 1.10
C LEU A 89 -2.99 -5.77 1.86
N VAL A 90 -3.72 -4.67 2.07
CA VAL A 90 -3.09 -3.41 2.51
C VAL A 90 -2.51 -3.50 3.92
N ALA A 91 -3.26 -4.01 4.90
CA ALA A 91 -2.78 -4.13 6.27
C ALA A 91 -1.61 -5.13 6.41
N PRO A 92 -1.68 -6.36 5.86
CA PRO A 92 -0.56 -7.30 5.89
C PRO A 92 0.70 -6.77 5.18
N PHE A 93 0.55 -6.13 4.02
CA PHE A 93 1.69 -5.57 3.28
C PHE A 93 2.32 -4.41 4.03
N LYS A 94 1.49 -3.52 4.60
CA LYS A 94 1.99 -2.42 5.43
C LYS A 94 2.78 -2.94 6.62
N GLN A 95 2.24 -3.94 7.34
CA GLN A 95 2.93 -4.53 8.49
C GLN A 95 4.27 -5.15 8.09
N GLN A 96 4.32 -5.93 7.00
CA GLN A 96 5.57 -6.53 6.52
C GLN A 96 6.62 -5.47 6.16
N ILE A 97 6.21 -4.41 5.46
CA ILE A 97 7.11 -3.32 5.08
C ILE A 97 7.59 -2.53 6.30
N GLU A 98 6.71 -2.26 7.27
CA GLU A 98 7.10 -1.62 8.53
C GLU A 98 8.09 -2.48 9.31
N ASP A 99 7.86 -3.79 9.41
CA ASP A 99 8.79 -4.72 10.04
C ASP A 99 10.16 -4.74 9.32
N HIS A 100 10.20 -4.61 7.99
CA HIS A 100 11.45 -4.52 7.23
C HIS A 100 12.19 -3.20 7.51
N ILE A 101 11.47 -2.07 7.51
CA ILE A 101 12.02 -0.73 7.81
C ILE A 101 12.59 -0.71 9.23
N ASP A 102 11.82 -1.16 10.23
CA ASP A 102 12.22 -1.15 11.64
C ASP A 102 13.50 -1.98 11.85
N ARG A 103 13.60 -3.14 11.19
CA ARG A 103 14.81 -3.97 11.24
C ARG A 103 16.00 -3.32 10.56
N MET A 104 15.78 -2.62 9.44
CA MET A 104 16.84 -1.86 8.77
C MET A 104 17.28 -0.63 9.58
N GLU A 105 16.43 -0.06 10.43
CA GLU A 105 16.77 1.07 11.30
C GLU A 105 17.41 0.64 12.62
N SER A 106 17.05 -0.53 13.15
CA SER A 106 17.70 -1.08 14.34
C SER A 106 19.12 -1.53 14.00
N ASP A 107 20.12 -1.13 14.80
CA ASP A 107 21.53 -1.55 14.71
C ASP A 107 21.75 -3.06 15.05
N TYR A 108 20.85 -3.94 14.62
CA TYR A 108 20.75 -5.35 15.01
C TYR A 108 20.32 -6.19 13.80
N PRO A 109 20.83 -7.42 13.61
CA PRO A 109 22.14 -7.81 13.03
C PRO A 109 22.41 -7.22 11.61
N PRO A 110 23.52 -7.56 10.90
CA PRO A 110 23.73 -7.12 9.52
C PRO A 110 22.52 -7.44 8.62
N TRP A 111 22.14 -6.47 7.78
CA TRP A 111 20.99 -6.49 6.87
C TRP A 111 20.95 -7.73 5.95
N VAL A 112 22.09 -8.38 5.75
CA VAL A 112 22.19 -9.72 5.17
C VAL A 112 22.95 -10.61 6.16
N GLN A 113 22.26 -11.61 6.70
CA GLN A 113 22.92 -12.76 7.32
C GLN A 113 23.09 -13.82 6.26
N ILE A 114 24.34 -13.97 5.83
CA ILE A 114 24.67 -14.70 4.62
C ILE A 114 24.41 -16.20 4.82
N TRP A 115 24.76 -16.79 5.98
CA TRP A 115 24.39 -18.16 6.36
C TRP A 115 24.39 -18.33 7.89
N ASN A 116 23.63 -19.29 8.42
CA ASN A 116 23.80 -19.73 9.81
C ASN A 116 24.98 -20.73 9.93
N THR A 117 25.36 -21.05 11.17
CA THR A 117 26.42 -22.00 11.55
C THR A 117 26.25 -23.42 11.01
N TYR A 118 25.10 -23.74 10.41
CA TYR A 118 24.76 -25.06 9.86
C TYR A 118 24.64 -25.06 8.33
N GLY A 119 24.94 -23.95 7.66
CA GLY A 119 24.80 -23.84 6.21
C GLY A 119 23.35 -23.87 5.74
N GLU A 120 22.39 -23.57 6.61
CA GLU A 120 21.00 -23.34 6.20
C GLU A 120 20.76 -21.84 5.99
N GLN A 121 20.02 -21.52 4.93
CA GLN A 121 19.48 -20.19 4.68
C GLN A 121 18.43 -19.90 5.77
N HIS A 122 18.83 -19.42 6.95
CA HIS A 122 17.89 -19.18 8.03
C HIS A 122 17.03 -17.94 7.72
N ALA A 123 15.83 -18.22 7.22
CA ALA A 123 14.47 -17.71 7.53
C ALA A 123 14.21 -16.27 8.02
N THR A 124 15.20 -15.45 8.34
CA THR A 124 15.03 -14.04 8.67
C THR A 124 15.53 -13.21 7.50
N ARG A 125 14.97 -13.44 6.30
CA ARG A 125 15.22 -12.54 5.18
C ARG A 125 14.62 -11.17 5.57
N PHE A 126 15.46 -10.14 5.65
CA PHE A 126 15.03 -8.76 5.89
C PHE A 126 14.32 -8.14 4.67
N TYR A 127 14.30 -8.92 3.60
CA TYR A 127 13.62 -8.67 2.34
C TYR A 127 12.68 -9.85 2.06
N GLN A 128 11.43 -9.57 1.74
CA GLN A 128 10.45 -10.60 1.39
C GLN A 128 9.48 -10.06 0.34
N GLU A 129 9.12 -10.91 -0.62
CA GLU A 129 8.07 -10.61 -1.58
C GLU A 129 6.72 -10.45 -0.87
N LEU A 130 5.97 -9.43 -1.29
CA LEU A 130 4.59 -9.22 -0.87
C LEU A 130 3.69 -10.20 -1.63
N SER A 131 3.44 -11.37 -1.03
CA SER A 131 2.63 -12.42 -1.64
C SER A 131 1.15 -12.05 -1.66
N THR A 132 0.54 -12.17 -2.84
CA THR A 132 -0.91 -12.03 -3.04
C THR A 132 -1.67 -13.35 -2.94
N ASP A 133 -0.98 -14.48 -2.72
CA ASP A 133 -1.56 -15.83 -2.79
C ASP A 133 -2.61 -16.11 -1.71
N ARG A 134 -2.50 -15.40 -0.58
CA ARG A 134 -3.44 -15.50 0.54
C ARG A 134 -4.66 -14.58 0.38
N ALA A 135 -4.63 -13.66 -0.59
CA ALA A 135 -5.73 -12.74 -0.85
C ALA A 135 -6.71 -13.32 -1.87
N SER A 136 -7.98 -12.92 -1.76
CA SER A 136 -8.99 -13.28 -2.76
C SER A 136 -8.67 -12.64 -4.12
N ASP A 137 -8.84 -13.40 -5.21
CA ASP A 137 -8.65 -12.91 -6.59
C ASP A 137 -9.52 -11.67 -6.87
N THR A 138 -10.71 -11.58 -6.26
CA THR A 138 -11.57 -10.40 -6.32
C THR A 138 -10.95 -9.17 -5.67
N ALA A 139 -10.28 -9.31 -4.53
CA ALA A 139 -9.60 -8.20 -3.87
C ALA A 139 -8.39 -7.74 -4.69
N VAL A 140 -7.59 -8.69 -5.22
CA VAL A 140 -6.43 -8.38 -6.08
C VAL A 140 -6.87 -7.64 -7.35
N ARG A 141 -7.93 -8.11 -8.01
CA ARG A 141 -8.47 -7.44 -9.20
C ARG A 141 -9.04 -6.06 -8.89
N LYS A 142 -9.71 -5.89 -7.74
CA LYS A 142 -10.19 -4.57 -7.30
C LYS A 142 -9.03 -3.62 -7.07
N LEU A 143 -8.00 -4.03 -6.32
CA LEU A 143 -6.80 -3.23 -6.09
C LEU A 143 -6.15 -2.80 -7.42
N ARG A 144 -5.96 -3.75 -8.35
CA ARG A 144 -5.38 -3.46 -9.67
C ARG A 144 -6.21 -2.47 -10.50
N ARG A 145 -7.54 -2.52 -10.37
CA ARG A 145 -8.47 -1.62 -11.09
C ARG A 145 -8.52 -0.24 -10.45
N ASP A 146 -8.60 -0.19 -9.13
CA ASP A 146 -8.86 1.03 -8.37
C ASP A 146 -7.55 1.82 -8.13
N ASN A 147 -6.41 1.13 -7.97
CA ASN A 147 -5.08 1.75 -7.84
C ASN A 147 -4.00 0.92 -8.57
N PRO A 148 -3.87 1.08 -9.91
CA PRO A 148 -2.89 0.33 -10.70
C PRO A 148 -1.44 0.72 -10.37
N ASP A 149 -1.20 1.93 -9.88
CA ASP A 149 0.16 2.40 -9.58
C ASP A 149 0.69 1.78 -8.29
N LEU A 150 -0.15 1.60 -7.27
CA LEU A 150 0.21 0.83 -6.08
C LEU A 150 0.54 -0.64 -6.43
N MET A 151 -0.20 -1.25 -7.36
CA MET A 151 0.12 -2.59 -7.84
C MET A 151 1.49 -2.65 -8.53
N LYS A 152 1.82 -1.66 -9.38
CA LYS A 152 3.16 -1.57 -9.98
C LYS A 152 4.26 -1.39 -8.93
N GLN A 153 3.99 -0.64 -7.85
CA GLN A 153 4.95 -0.49 -6.76
C GLN A 153 5.17 -1.81 -6.00
N ILE A 154 4.12 -2.61 -5.79
CA ILE A 154 4.23 -3.96 -5.22
C ILE A 154 5.02 -4.88 -6.15
N ASP A 155 4.74 -4.85 -7.45
CA ASP A 155 5.48 -5.65 -8.43
C ASP A 155 6.97 -5.24 -8.48
N LYS A 156 7.24 -3.93 -8.41
CA LYS A 156 8.61 -3.39 -8.35
C LYS A 156 9.34 -3.84 -7.08
N HIS A 157 8.67 -3.79 -5.92
CA HIS A 157 9.20 -4.31 -4.66
C HIS A 157 9.65 -5.76 -4.78
N ASN A 158 8.78 -6.60 -5.34
CA ASN A 158 9.06 -8.03 -5.50
C ASN A 158 10.23 -8.25 -6.47
N GLN A 159 10.39 -7.39 -7.48
CA GLN A 159 11.58 -7.41 -8.32
C GLN A 159 12.83 -7.00 -7.55
N SER A 160 12.78 -5.92 -6.76
CA SER A 160 13.92 -5.47 -5.95
C SER A 160 14.34 -6.52 -4.92
N VAL A 161 13.40 -7.28 -4.37
CA VAL A 161 13.69 -8.45 -3.52
C VAL A 161 14.52 -9.49 -4.27
N ARG A 162 14.17 -9.79 -5.53
CA ARG A 162 14.95 -10.72 -6.36
C ARG A 162 16.32 -10.15 -6.73
N ASP A 163 16.39 -8.87 -7.06
CA ASP A 163 17.64 -8.19 -7.37
C ASP A 163 18.60 -8.21 -6.16
N VAL A 164 18.07 -8.05 -4.95
CA VAL A 164 18.82 -8.23 -3.69
C VAL A 164 19.32 -9.67 -3.56
N GLU A 165 18.46 -10.67 -3.78
CA GLU A 165 18.83 -12.09 -3.73
C GLU A 165 19.94 -12.43 -4.73
N GLU A 166 19.79 -12.01 -5.99
CA GLU A 166 20.80 -12.21 -7.04
C GLU A 166 22.12 -11.50 -6.70
N THR A 167 22.06 -10.29 -6.13
CA THR A 167 23.26 -9.56 -5.69
C THR A 167 23.99 -10.32 -4.58
N ILE A 168 23.26 -10.85 -3.60
CA ILE A 168 23.83 -11.62 -2.49
C ILE A 168 24.45 -12.92 -3.01
N GLU A 169 23.79 -13.64 -3.92
CA GLU A 169 24.31 -14.86 -4.53
C GLU A 169 25.58 -14.61 -5.36
N ALA A 170 25.61 -13.52 -6.13
CA ALA A 170 26.79 -13.13 -6.90
C ALA A 170 27.97 -12.75 -5.99
N LEU A 171 27.71 -11.96 -4.94
CA LEU A 171 28.71 -11.59 -3.93
C LEU A 171 29.27 -12.82 -3.23
N LEU A 172 28.39 -13.74 -2.83
CA LEU A 172 28.76 -15.00 -2.21
C LEU A 172 29.66 -15.85 -3.09
N SER A 173 29.30 -15.99 -4.36
CA SER A 173 30.07 -16.78 -5.33
C SER A 173 31.46 -16.19 -5.55
N ARG A 174 31.55 -14.85 -5.66
CA ARG A 174 32.82 -14.14 -5.84
C ARG A 174 33.71 -14.24 -4.60
N LEU A 175 33.11 -14.13 -3.41
CA LEU A 175 33.82 -14.27 -2.16
C LEU A 175 34.31 -15.70 -1.94
N ASP A 176 33.51 -16.72 -2.29
CA ASP A 176 33.91 -18.13 -2.25
C ASP A 176 35.15 -18.38 -3.12
N GLU A 177 35.12 -17.95 -4.39
CA GLU A 177 36.26 -18.09 -5.31
C GLU A 177 37.52 -17.40 -4.77
N ARG A 178 37.37 -16.20 -4.21
CA ARG A 178 38.50 -15.41 -3.71
C ARG A 178 39.08 -15.98 -2.42
N VAL A 179 38.24 -16.48 -1.53
CA VAL A 179 38.68 -17.19 -0.32
C VAL A 179 39.37 -18.50 -0.68
N GLU A 180 38.85 -19.26 -1.65
CA GLU A 180 39.49 -20.48 -2.16
C GLU A 180 40.88 -20.19 -2.76
N VAL A 181 41.02 -19.13 -3.57
CA VAL A 181 42.31 -18.72 -4.14
C VAL A 181 43.30 -18.29 -3.05
N LEU A 182 42.88 -17.44 -2.12
CA LEU A 182 43.73 -16.99 -1.02
C LEU A 182 44.18 -18.14 -0.13
N LEU A 183 43.27 -19.04 0.22
CA LEU A 183 43.61 -20.24 0.98
C LEU A 183 44.57 -21.13 0.17
N GLY A 184 44.32 -21.36 -1.12
CA GLY A 184 45.20 -22.15 -1.98
C GLY A 184 46.62 -21.59 -2.10
N GLU A 185 46.76 -20.26 -2.26
CA GLU A 185 48.06 -19.58 -2.31
C GLU A 185 48.84 -19.69 -0.99
N ARG A 186 48.15 -19.66 0.15
CA ARG A 186 48.75 -19.74 1.50
C ARG A 186 49.02 -21.18 1.95
N VAL A 187 48.18 -22.11 1.49
CA VAL A 187 48.29 -23.56 1.73
C VAL A 187 49.35 -24.21 0.85
N ALA A 188 49.75 -23.59 -0.27
CA ALA A 188 50.85 -24.09 -1.11
C ALA A 188 52.16 -24.34 -0.33
N ASP A 189 52.35 -23.66 0.82
CA ASP A 189 53.48 -23.87 1.73
C ASP A 189 53.27 -25.01 2.77
N HIS A 190 52.06 -25.54 2.91
CA HIS A 190 51.65 -26.56 3.90
C HIS A 190 51.22 -27.84 3.16
N MET A 191 52.14 -28.82 3.04
CA MET A 191 52.00 -30.01 2.17
C MET A 191 50.87 -31.01 2.52
N ASP A 192 50.15 -30.81 3.62
CA ASP A 192 49.21 -31.81 4.16
C ASP A 192 47.73 -31.45 3.96
N ILE A 193 47.41 -30.33 3.31
CA ILE A 193 46.03 -29.87 3.12
C ILE A 193 45.57 -30.10 1.68
N ASN A 194 44.38 -30.67 1.53
CA ASN A 194 43.77 -30.97 0.23
C ASN A 194 42.73 -29.91 -0.20
N ASP A 195 42.37 -29.92 -1.49
CA ASP A 195 41.38 -28.99 -2.08
C ASP A 195 40.00 -29.05 -1.41
N GLU A 196 39.62 -30.22 -0.87
CA GLU A 196 38.33 -30.41 -0.19
C GLU A 196 38.31 -29.70 1.17
N GLU A 197 39.45 -29.64 1.87
CA GLU A 197 39.63 -28.92 3.13
C GLU A 197 39.64 -27.40 2.93
N ILE A 198 40.24 -26.91 1.84
CA ILE A 198 40.17 -25.49 1.44
C ILE A 198 38.71 -25.08 1.21
N ARG A 199 37.94 -25.93 0.50
CA ARG A 199 36.53 -25.67 0.23
C ARG A 199 35.68 -25.67 1.51
N VAL A 200 35.99 -26.53 2.48
CA VAL A 200 35.31 -26.54 3.79
C VAL A 200 35.62 -25.27 4.57
N LEU A 201 36.88 -24.82 4.59
CA LEU A 201 37.29 -23.58 5.25
C LEU A 201 36.64 -22.35 4.60
N SER A 202 36.58 -22.29 3.27
CA SER A 202 35.88 -21.20 2.56
C SER A 202 34.43 -21.08 3.03
N LYS A 203 33.73 -22.20 3.10
CA LYS A 203 32.35 -22.25 3.62
C LYS A 203 32.25 -21.81 5.07
N CYS A 204 33.21 -22.14 5.92
CA CYS A 204 33.25 -21.67 7.32
C CYS A 204 33.40 -20.15 7.42
N VAL A 205 34.21 -19.52 6.54
CA VAL A 205 34.33 -18.05 6.46
C VAL A 205 33.00 -17.42 6.08
N LEU A 206 32.37 -17.93 5.00
CA LEU A 206 31.08 -17.44 4.50
C LEU A 206 29.94 -17.61 5.52
N GLN A 207 30.02 -18.64 6.37
CA GLN A 207 29.07 -18.93 7.43
C GLN A 207 29.31 -18.16 8.74
N GLY A 208 30.38 -17.37 8.82
CA GLY A 208 30.70 -16.62 10.04
C GLY A 208 30.92 -17.52 11.26
N TYR A 209 31.48 -18.72 11.04
CA TYR A 209 31.74 -19.70 12.08
C TYR A 209 32.65 -19.07 13.16
N SER A 210 32.14 -18.87 14.37
CA SER A 210 32.84 -18.15 15.45
C SER A 210 33.21 -19.02 16.65
N GLN A 211 32.92 -20.33 16.62
CA GLN A 211 33.21 -21.25 17.72
C GLN A 211 34.47 -22.09 17.49
N ASP A 212 35.16 -22.37 18.60
CA ASP A 212 36.38 -23.17 18.77
C ASP A 212 36.69 -24.09 17.59
N ALA A 213 37.63 -23.65 16.74
CA ALA A 213 38.11 -24.36 15.55
C ALA A 213 38.75 -25.73 15.84
N SER A 214 38.74 -26.18 17.09
CA SER A 214 39.21 -27.48 17.58
C SER A 214 38.60 -28.71 16.89
N SER A 215 37.47 -28.57 16.18
CA SER A 215 36.87 -29.65 15.38
C SER A 215 37.16 -29.57 13.89
N LEU A 216 37.79 -28.49 13.39
CA LEU A 216 38.24 -28.40 12.00
C LEU A 216 39.57 -29.12 11.88
N TYR A 217 39.72 -29.99 10.88
CA TYR A 217 41.01 -30.65 10.59
C TYR A 217 42.14 -29.65 10.29
N ALA A 218 41.80 -28.40 9.94
CA ALA A 218 42.71 -27.31 9.64
C ALA A 218 42.62 -26.14 10.66
N THR A 219 42.52 -26.45 11.96
CA THR A 219 42.47 -25.45 13.06
C THR A 219 43.57 -24.40 12.97
N GLU A 220 44.82 -24.82 12.71
CA GLU A 220 45.98 -23.93 12.65
C GLU A 220 45.86 -22.89 11.53
N LEU A 221 45.27 -23.28 10.39
CA LEU A 221 45.10 -22.40 9.25
C LEU A 221 43.94 -21.42 9.46
N TRP A 222 42.87 -21.89 10.10
CA TRP A 222 41.79 -21.02 10.53
C TRP A 222 42.27 -19.98 11.56
N GLU A 223 43.01 -20.39 12.58
CA GLU A 223 43.56 -19.46 13.57
C GLU A 223 44.53 -18.45 12.94
N ALA A 224 45.33 -18.87 11.96
CA ALA A 224 46.29 -18.01 11.28
C ALA A 224 45.64 -16.96 10.37
N TYR A 225 44.56 -17.31 9.66
CA TYR A 225 44.00 -16.47 8.58
C TYR A 225 42.56 -16.03 8.77
N SER A 226 41.84 -16.50 9.80
CA SER A 226 40.42 -16.13 10.03
C SER A 226 40.19 -14.63 10.15
N GLY A 227 41.12 -13.88 10.73
CA GLY A 227 41.03 -12.41 10.81
C GLY A 227 41.07 -11.75 9.43
N GLU A 228 42.04 -12.11 8.58
CA GLU A 228 42.20 -11.60 7.21
C GLU A 228 41.01 -12.01 6.32
N LEU A 229 40.53 -13.24 6.47
CA LEU A 229 39.37 -13.75 5.72
C LEU A 229 38.06 -13.10 6.17
N GLN A 230 37.91 -12.79 7.46
CA GLN A 230 36.78 -12.01 7.97
C GLN A 230 36.84 -10.54 7.54
N GLU A 231 38.03 -9.93 7.51
CA GLU A 231 38.22 -8.57 7.02
C GLU A 231 37.90 -8.47 5.52
N LEU A 232 38.37 -9.43 4.71
CA LEU A 232 38.03 -9.53 3.28
C LEU A 232 36.51 -9.67 3.06
N LYS A 233 35.87 -10.56 3.83
CA LYS A 233 34.42 -10.74 3.82
C LYS A 233 33.74 -9.41 4.13
N ASP A 234 34.12 -8.74 5.21
CA ASP A 234 33.49 -7.51 5.66
C ASP A 234 33.73 -6.34 4.67
N GLU A 235 34.92 -6.17 4.10
CA GLU A 235 35.20 -5.14 3.10
C GLU A 235 34.34 -5.30 1.83
N GLU A 236 34.25 -6.52 1.32
CA GLU A 236 33.59 -6.80 0.05
C GLU A 236 32.06 -6.78 0.18
N ILE A 237 31.54 -7.26 1.31
CA ILE A 237 30.10 -7.31 1.59
C ILE A 237 29.56 -5.95 2.03
N VAL A 238 30.28 -5.20 2.87
CA VAL A 238 29.79 -3.92 3.38
C VAL A 238 29.68 -2.88 2.26
N ALA A 239 30.65 -2.81 1.35
CA ALA A 239 30.67 -1.79 0.31
C ALA A 239 29.53 -1.97 -0.73
N GLU A 240 29.32 -3.19 -1.23
CA GLU A 240 28.29 -3.43 -2.26
C GLU A 240 26.88 -3.52 -1.66
N LEU A 241 26.71 -4.17 -0.51
CA LEU A 241 25.38 -4.27 0.11
C LEU A 241 24.91 -2.95 0.73
N SER A 242 25.79 -1.99 1.03
CA SER A 242 25.36 -0.70 1.56
C SER A 242 24.52 0.07 0.55
N ASN A 243 24.87 0.05 -0.73
CA ASN A 243 24.08 0.72 -1.78
C ASN A 243 22.75 0.01 -1.98
N THR A 244 22.78 -1.31 -2.12
CA THR A 244 21.57 -2.14 -2.26
C THR A 244 20.61 -1.96 -1.08
N ARG A 245 21.14 -1.91 0.15
CA ARG A 245 20.34 -1.63 1.35
C ARG A 245 19.68 -0.25 1.29
N SER A 246 20.42 0.78 0.89
CA SER A 246 19.89 2.14 0.79
C SER A 246 18.76 2.23 -0.24
N ASP A 247 18.94 1.62 -1.41
CA ASP A 247 17.94 1.61 -2.47
C ASP A 247 16.68 0.83 -2.04
N TYR A 248 16.87 -0.36 -1.45
CA TYR A 248 15.77 -1.18 -0.93
C TYR A 248 15.00 -0.49 0.21
N TYR A 249 15.71 0.19 1.11
CA TYR A 249 15.11 0.96 2.20
C TYR A 249 14.26 2.12 1.66
N SER A 250 14.78 2.88 0.69
CA SER A 250 14.01 3.96 0.04
C SER A 250 12.76 3.44 -0.65
N GLU A 251 12.82 2.26 -1.25
CA GLU A 251 11.67 1.62 -1.88
C GLU A 251 10.63 1.17 -0.85
N CYS A 252 11.06 0.55 0.25
CA CYS A 252 10.17 0.19 1.35
C CYS A 252 9.42 1.40 1.91
N GLN A 253 10.11 2.53 2.10
CA GLN A 253 9.48 3.79 2.53
C GLN A 253 8.43 4.27 1.53
N SER A 254 8.75 4.25 0.22
CA SER A 254 7.81 4.66 -0.83
C SER A 254 6.54 3.81 -0.83
N ILE A 255 6.67 2.48 -0.71
CA ILE A 255 5.52 1.57 -0.71
C ILE A 255 4.70 1.71 0.56
N ARG A 256 5.34 1.88 1.72
CA ARG A 256 4.64 2.15 2.99
C ARG A 256 3.74 3.37 2.87
N ASP A 257 4.27 4.46 2.31
CA ASP A 257 3.53 5.72 2.18
C ASP A 257 2.37 5.57 1.19
N ALA A 258 2.58 4.87 0.07
CA ALA A 258 1.52 4.57 -0.90
C ALA A 258 0.42 3.66 -0.33
N LEU A 259 0.78 2.64 0.46
CA LEU A 259 -0.18 1.78 1.17
C LEU A 259 -0.99 2.56 2.21
N LEU A 260 -0.36 3.49 2.91
CA LEU A 260 -1.01 4.34 3.90
C LEU A 260 -1.97 5.33 3.24
N GLU A 261 -1.55 5.99 2.16
CA GLU A 261 -2.41 6.90 1.38
C GLU A 261 -3.63 6.16 0.84
N TYR A 262 -3.44 4.98 0.24
CA TYR A 262 -4.55 4.18 -0.28
C TYR A 262 -5.48 3.67 0.84
N LYS A 263 -4.94 3.29 2.00
CA LYS A 263 -5.75 2.95 3.19
C LYS A 263 -6.66 4.12 3.57
N MET A 264 -6.10 5.33 3.68
CA MET A 264 -6.84 6.55 4.05
C MET A 264 -7.91 6.89 3.01
N GLU A 265 -7.59 6.78 1.72
CA GLU A 265 -8.53 7.02 0.62
C GLU A 265 -9.74 6.09 0.71
N ILE A 266 -9.51 4.77 0.84
CA ILE A 266 -10.60 3.79 0.95
C ILE A 266 -11.43 4.02 2.22
N GLN A 267 -10.77 4.25 3.37
CA GLN A 267 -11.47 4.50 4.63
C GLN A 267 -12.38 5.74 4.53
N GLN A 268 -11.90 6.81 3.89
CA GLN A 268 -12.68 8.02 3.65
C GLN A 268 -13.80 7.82 2.62
N GLN A 269 -13.54 7.09 1.54
CA GLN A 269 -14.50 6.87 0.45
C GLN A 269 -15.70 6.05 0.90
N TYR A 270 -15.47 5.01 1.71
CA TYR A 270 -16.48 4.01 2.13
C TYR A 270 -16.90 4.13 3.61
N GLY A 271 -16.33 5.07 4.36
CA GLY A 271 -16.63 5.26 5.79
C GLY A 271 -16.34 3.99 6.60
N ILE A 272 -15.18 3.39 6.36
CA ILE A 272 -14.70 2.19 7.07
C ILE A 272 -13.86 2.67 8.25
N SER A 273 -14.22 2.27 9.47
CA SER A 273 -13.46 2.61 10.68
C SER A 273 -12.30 1.63 10.88
N GLU A 274 -11.31 2.02 11.68
CA GLU A 274 -10.18 1.14 12.01
C GLU A 274 -10.60 -0.08 12.84
N SER A 275 -11.68 0.03 13.63
CA SER A 275 -12.29 -1.11 14.33
C SER A 275 -13.01 -2.11 13.42
N ASP A 276 -13.29 -1.72 12.17
CA ASP A 276 -13.91 -2.59 11.18
C ASP A 276 -12.88 -3.38 10.36
N LEU A 277 -11.58 -3.20 10.62
CA LEU A 277 -10.45 -3.88 9.97
C LEU A 277 -9.87 -4.91 10.93
#